data_AF-A0A068QYA1-F1
#
_entry.id   AF-A0A068QYA1-F1
#
_cell.length_a   1.000
_cell.length_b   1.000
_cell.length_c   1.000
_cell.angle_alpha   90.00
_cell.angle_beta   90.00
_cell.angle_gamma   90.00
#
_symmetry.space_group_name_H-M   'P 1'
#
loop_
_entity.id
_entity.type
_entity.pdbx_description
1 polymer ?
#
loop_
_entity_poly.entity_id
_entity_poly.type
_entity_poly.pdbx_seq_one_letter_code
_entity_poly.pdbx_strand_id
1 'polypeptide(L)'
;MQDKKPDVPISEDSNLAIVTTPEYVKDLIKEAIDQHAKSRNHPYATQAEPGFVTLSNETDSDSEITVATSKAVKKVYDLANTANQNALNNNSNLYLEKKQNGADVPDKAEFIKNIGAVSVSGGSYSGSFQFQQVETTPKESNPVRLVSAPHQESNKLVAFTSYGWYDNYIQTGVVRGGGADTLGYAVDINNRRAFAVDPWGVTVNPNNQRGGINMYRPDGTFWRIEGLPDDEAILLYFIDRDSTGSINKSVQQLPKGVGTIMSTSQHYVDASGFVKKISPIIKIFSNGSFETNDESNGATVGRLSKGIYLIKGVRGFNNDNVLDSIEIPLCQNKLPMIWVNHEILPDGSIKLMSYHREHSDAPEFARNIREDHSDGDLIDIPEGRFVSIRVQMPATKNDES
;
A
#
# COMPACT_ATOMS: atom_id res chain seq x y z
N MET A 1 129.75 27.91 43.07
CA MET A 1 130.88 28.35 42.21
C MET A 1 131.24 27.15 41.35
N GLN A 2 131.22 27.19 40.02
CA GLN A 2 131.27 28.35 39.12
C GLN A 2 130.05 28.43 38.19
N ASP A 3 128.87 28.62 38.79
CA ASP A 3 127.52 28.56 38.19
C ASP A 3 127.19 29.76 37.26
N LYS A 4 128.21 30.30 36.60
CA LYS A 4 128.07 31.39 35.65
C LYS A 4 128.01 30.84 34.24
N LYS A 5 126.83 30.99 33.63
CA LYS A 5 126.71 31.37 32.21
C LYS A 5 127.83 32.40 31.91
N PRO A 6 128.75 32.13 30.97
CA PRO A 6 130.00 32.90 30.89
C PRO A 6 129.79 34.26 30.19
N ASP A 7 129.48 35.27 30.99
CA ASP A 7 129.49 36.68 30.58
C ASP A 7 130.94 37.19 30.53
N VAL A 8 131.70 36.76 29.53
CA VAL A 8 133.01 37.32 29.14
C VAL A 8 132.88 37.86 27.71
N PRO A 9 133.14 39.15 27.44
CA PRO A 9 133.09 39.69 26.09
C PRO A 9 134.29 39.18 25.28
N ILE A 10 134.04 38.70 24.06
CA ILE A 10 135.05 38.21 23.11
C ILE A 10 134.98 39.06 21.85
N SER A 11 136.14 39.43 21.29
CA SER A 11 136.26 40.19 20.04
C SER A 11 136.05 39.30 18.81
N GLU A 12 135.65 39.89 17.68
CA GLU A 12 135.07 39.17 16.52
C GLU A 12 136.02 38.23 15.76
N ASP A 13 137.34 38.32 15.99
CA ASP A 13 138.38 37.74 15.11
C ASP A 13 139.07 36.48 15.69
N SER A 14 138.37 35.66 16.48
CA SER A 14 138.91 34.38 17.00
C SER A 14 137.83 33.33 17.30
N ASN A 15 137.94 32.17 16.62
CA ASN A 15 136.97 31.07 16.63
C ASN A 15 136.93 30.25 17.94
N LEU A 16 136.58 30.89 19.06
CA LEU A 16 136.50 30.27 20.39
C LEU A 16 135.04 30.03 20.79
N ALA A 17 134.47 28.92 20.31
CA ALA A 17 133.10 28.54 20.59
C ALA A 17 132.95 28.00 22.03
N ILE A 18 132.25 28.75 22.89
CA ILE A 18 131.80 28.25 24.20
C ILE A 18 130.62 27.30 23.97
N VAL A 19 130.91 26.02 23.80
CA VAL A 19 129.89 24.96 23.67
C VAL A 19 129.47 24.52 25.07
N THR A 20 128.29 24.96 25.52
CA THR A 20 127.63 24.43 26.72
C THR A 20 127.44 22.91 26.58
N THR A 21 127.68 22.15 27.64
CA THR A 21 127.65 20.69 27.59
C THR A 21 126.27 20.15 27.17
N PRO A 22 126.19 19.17 26.24
CA PRO A 22 124.91 18.69 25.71
C PRO A 22 123.95 18.10 26.75
N GLU A 23 124.47 17.57 27.86
CA GLU A 23 123.68 17.00 28.95
C GLU A 23 123.00 18.10 29.79
N TYR A 24 123.71 19.17 30.17
CA TYR A 24 123.14 20.30 30.91
C TYR A 24 121.96 20.95 30.17
N VAL A 25 122.07 21.09 28.84
CA VAL A 25 120.99 21.63 27.99
C VAL A 25 119.82 20.66 27.89
N LYS A 26 120.08 19.35 27.79
CA LYS A 26 119.01 18.33 27.74
C LYS A 26 118.26 18.20 29.05
N ASP A 27 118.96 18.21 30.19
CA ASP A 27 118.33 18.04 31.50
C ASP A 27 117.50 19.26 31.89
N LEU A 28 117.97 20.49 31.63
CA LEU A 28 117.16 21.70 31.81
C LEU A 28 115.89 21.71 30.94
N ILE A 29 115.98 21.31 29.67
CA ILE A 29 114.81 21.22 28.78
C ILE A 29 113.86 20.11 29.25
N LYS A 30 114.39 18.96 29.69
CA LYS A 30 113.59 17.83 30.17
C LYS A 30 112.88 18.18 31.48
N GLU A 31 113.56 18.80 32.44
CA GLU A 31 112.96 19.25 33.70
C GLU A 31 111.90 20.34 33.46
N ALA A 32 112.15 21.30 32.57
CA ALA A 32 111.17 22.32 32.19
C ALA A 32 109.91 21.72 31.54
N ILE A 33 110.06 20.71 30.66
CA ILE A 33 108.94 20.01 30.03
C ILE A 33 108.16 19.15 31.04
N ASP A 34 108.85 18.44 31.94
CA ASP A 34 108.21 17.65 33.00
C ASP A 34 107.43 18.55 33.98
N GLN A 35 107.99 19.71 34.34
CA GLN A 35 107.30 20.73 35.15
C GLN A 35 106.09 21.32 34.41
N HIS A 36 106.19 21.61 33.11
CA HIS A 36 105.05 22.11 32.32
C HIS A 36 103.93 21.05 32.25
N ALA A 37 104.26 19.80 31.90
CA ALA A 37 103.30 18.70 31.81
C ALA A 37 102.60 18.38 33.15
N LYS A 38 103.30 18.55 34.29
CA LYS A 38 102.75 18.29 35.63
C LYS A 38 101.98 19.47 36.22
N SER A 39 102.41 20.72 35.96
CA SER A 39 101.79 21.91 36.56
C SER A 39 100.39 22.22 36.06
N ARG A 40 100.08 21.86 34.80
CA ARG A 40 98.75 22.03 34.15
C ARG A 40 98.14 23.44 34.26
N ASN A 41 98.97 24.46 34.50
CA ASN A 41 98.53 25.82 34.80
C ASN A 41 98.14 26.59 33.53
N HIS A 42 96.99 26.24 32.97
CA HIS A 42 96.33 26.93 31.86
C HIS A 42 94.94 27.40 32.32
N PRO A 43 94.43 28.54 31.83
CA PRO A 43 93.11 29.03 32.22
C PRO A 43 92.00 28.06 31.80
N TYR A 44 90.88 28.10 32.53
CA TYR A 44 89.62 27.53 32.04
C TYR A 44 89.09 28.36 30.87
N ALA A 45 88.36 27.73 29.94
CA ALA A 45 87.67 28.47 28.90
C ALA A 45 86.54 29.30 29.52
N THR A 46 86.33 30.48 28.97
CA THR A 46 85.14 31.31 29.22
C THR A 46 84.29 31.35 27.94
N GLN A 47 83.18 32.08 27.96
CA GLN A 47 82.38 32.32 26.74
C GLN A 47 83.11 33.19 25.70
N ALA A 48 84.22 33.85 26.07
CA ALA A 48 84.98 34.76 25.20
C ALA A 48 86.42 34.29 24.91
N GLU A 49 87.07 33.60 25.85
CA GLU A 49 88.49 33.23 25.76
C GLU A 49 88.70 31.70 25.89
N PRO A 50 89.53 31.08 25.03
CA PRO A 50 89.72 29.63 25.01
C PRO A 50 90.64 29.13 26.13
N GLY A 51 90.33 27.96 26.68
CA GLY A 51 91.07 27.31 27.76
C GLY A 51 90.64 25.85 27.98
N PHE A 52 90.95 25.26 29.14
CA PHE A 52 90.46 23.93 29.51
C PHE A 52 89.00 23.93 29.95
N VAL A 53 88.32 22.79 29.80
CA VAL A 53 86.88 22.64 30.09
C VAL A 53 86.62 21.28 30.75
N THR A 54 85.71 21.24 31.72
CA THR A 54 85.24 20.00 32.36
C THR A 54 83.87 19.59 31.78
N LEU A 55 83.57 18.29 31.72
CA LEU A 55 82.37 17.76 31.04
C LEU A 55 81.37 17.15 32.03
N SER A 56 80.09 17.55 31.96
CA SER A 56 79.01 16.96 32.77
C SER A 56 78.01 16.12 31.94
N ASN A 57 77.40 15.12 32.59
CA ASN A 57 76.33 14.28 32.04
C ASN A 57 74.96 14.54 32.67
N GLU A 58 74.89 15.55 33.54
CA GLU A 58 73.66 16.12 34.11
C GLU A 58 72.87 16.87 33.04
N THR A 59 71.56 17.01 33.24
CA THR A 59 70.61 17.58 32.27
C THR A 59 69.98 18.90 32.74
N ASP A 60 70.48 19.38 33.88
CA ASP A 60 69.81 20.23 34.85
C ASP A 60 70.86 20.91 35.78
N SER A 61 72.05 21.19 35.23
CA SER A 61 73.23 21.66 35.97
C SER A 61 73.56 23.11 35.64
N ASP A 62 73.62 23.97 36.66
CA ASP A 62 73.78 25.43 36.54
C ASP A 62 75.26 25.91 36.42
N SER A 63 76.19 25.03 36.07
CA SER A 63 77.64 25.29 36.18
C SER A 63 78.28 25.91 34.93
N GLU A 64 78.65 27.19 35.01
CA GLU A 64 79.20 27.99 33.90
C GLU A 64 80.56 27.50 33.34
N ILE A 65 81.36 26.77 34.13
CA ILE A 65 82.70 26.28 33.72
C ILE A 65 82.69 24.82 33.24
N THR A 66 81.51 24.22 33.09
CA THR A 66 81.35 22.84 32.60
C THR A 66 80.46 22.77 31.37
N VAL A 67 80.89 22.01 30.37
CA VAL A 67 80.10 21.81 29.14
C VAL A 67 79.29 20.53 29.24
N ALA A 68 77.99 20.63 28.91
CA ALA A 68 77.10 19.49 28.81
C ALA A 68 77.55 18.53 27.71
N THR A 69 77.70 17.25 28.06
CA THR A 69 78.03 16.20 27.07
C THR A 69 76.89 15.96 26.10
N SER A 70 77.21 15.42 24.92
CA SER A 70 76.22 14.95 23.95
C SER A 70 75.23 13.93 24.53
N LYS A 71 75.61 13.19 25.58
CA LYS A 71 74.74 12.26 26.31
C LYS A 71 73.67 12.98 27.14
N ALA A 72 73.99 14.12 27.74
CA ALA A 72 73.03 14.98 28.41
C ALA A 72 72.07 15.62 27.40
N VAL A 73 72.61 16.28 26.37
CA VAL A 73 71.83 16.95 25.33
C VAL A 73 70.88 15.96 24.62
N LYS A 74 71.33 14.74 24.33
CA LYS A 74 70.47 13.70 23.73
C LYS A 74 69.30 13.32 24.65
N LYS A 75 69.53 13.13 25.96
CA LYS A 75 68.45 12.82 26.91
C LYS A 75 67.35 13.89 26.92
N VAL A 76 67.74 15.17 26.94
CA VAL A 76 66.80 16.30 26.91
C VAL A 76 66.03 16.32 25.59
N TYR A 77 66.72 16.13 24.47
CA TYR A 77 66.11 16.07 23.14
C TYR A 77 65.11 14.92 23.00
N ASP A 78 65.50 13.70 23.43
CA ASP A 78 64.65 12.51 23.38
C ASP A 78 63.36 12.75 24.19
N LEU A 79 63.48 13.26 25.42
CA LEU A 79 62.35 13.54 26.32
C LEU A 79 61.42 14.63 25.76
N ALA A 80 61.98 15.73 25.24
CA ALA A 80 61.21 16.83 24.66
C ALA A 80 60.46 16.39 23.39
N ASN A 81 61.10 15.59 22.53
CA ASN A 81 60.45 15.04 21.33
C ASN A 81 59.32 14.07 21.72
N THR A 82 59.53 13.16 22.68
CA THR A 82 58.46 12.29 23.18
C THR A 82 57.28 13.08 23.74
N ALA A 83 57.51 14.14 24.52
CA ALA A 83 56.44 14.99 25.04
C ALA A 83 55.65 15.68 23.90
N ASN A 84 56.34 16.24 22.90
CA ASN A 84 55.70 16.90 21.77
C ASN A 84 54.88 15.93 20.89
N GLN A 85 55.43 14.76 20.57
CA GLN A 85 54.72 13.73 19.80
C GLN A 85 53.48 13.21 20.56
N ASN A 86 53.55 13.09 21.89
CA ASN A 86 52.40 12.70 22.70
C ASN A 86 51.33 13.81 22.78
N ALA A 87 51.70 15.08 22.72
CA ALA A 87 50.75 16.19 22.67
C ALA A 87 50.01 16.28 21.32
N LEU A 88 50.72 16.02 20.20
CA LEU A 88 50.19 16.15 18.85
C LEU A 88 49.40 14.92 18.37
N ASN A 89 49.93 13.71 18.54
CA ASN A 89 49.35 12.51 17.93
C ASN A 89 48.11 11.97 18.67
N ASN A 90 47.85 12.42 19.91
CA ASN A 90 46.61 12.12 20.64
C ASN A 90 45.41 12.99 20.20
N ASN A 91 45.57 13.85 19.20
CA ASN A 91 44.53 14.79 18.74
C ASN A 91 43.68 14.27 17.57
N SER A 92 44.32 13.81 16.47
CA SER A 92 43.69 13.86 15.14
C SER A 92 43.24 12.52 14.52
N ASN A 93 43.79 11.38 14.97
CA ASN A 93 43.50 10.06 14.39
C ASN A 93 42.88 9.05 15.39
N LEU A 94 42.55 9.49 16.61
CA LEU A 94 42.05 8.62 17.69
C LEU A 94 40.63 8.93 18.16
N TYR A 95 40.13 10.14 17.91
CA TYR A 95 38.83 10.62 18.40
C TYR A 95 38.14 11.53 17.39
N LEU A 96 36.81 11.54 17.38
CA LEU A 96 36.02 12.44 16.54
C LEU A 96 36.09 13.89 17.05
N GLU A 97 36.28 14.83 16.14
CA GLU A 97 36.36 16.25 16.45
C GLU A 97 34.97 16.83 16.74
N LYS A 98 34.70 17.24 17.99
CA LYS A 98 33.40 17.82 18.40
C LYS A 98 32.88 18.94 17.49
N LYS A 99 33.78 19.76 16.91
CA LYS A 99 33.43 20.88 16.01
C LYS A 99 32.93 20.41 14.62
N GLN A 100 33.22 19.18 14.21
CA GLN A 100 32.84 18.62 12.91
C GLN A 100 31.45 17.98 12.92
N ASN A 101 30.87 17.73 14.10
CA ASN A 101 29.57 17.05 14.28
C ASN A 101 29.47 15.71 13.51
N GLY A 102 30.57 14.96 13.40
CA GLY A 102 30.63 13.69 12.67
C GLY A 102 30.84 13.83 11.16
N ALA A 103 31.16 15.02 10.64
CA ALA A 103 31.58 15.18 9.24
C ALA A 103 32.86 14.39 8.91
N ASP A 104 33.71 14.21 9.92
CA ASP A 104 35.00 13.50 9.98
C ASP A 104 34.90 11.97 10.07
N VAL A 105 33.70 11.40 10.29
CA VAL A 105 33.47 9.95 10.29
C VAL A 105 33.76 9.35 8.89
N PRO A 106 34.74 8.43 8.70
CA PRO A 106 35.12 7.95 7.37
C PRO A 106 34.07 7.07 6.68
N ASP A 107 33.41 6.18 7.43
CA ASP A 107 32.24 5.41 6.97
C ASP A 107 31.06 5.70 7.89
N LYS A 108 30.07 6.43 7.35
CA LYS A 108 28.88 6.87 8.08
C LYS A 108 27.78 5.81 8.07
N ALA A 109 27.80 4.86 7.13
CA ALA A 109 26.79 3.80 7.04
C ALA A 109 27.02 2.71 8.08
N GLU A 110 28.26 2.22 8.19
CA GLU A 110 28.65 1.23 9.19
C GLU A 110 28.58 1.83 10.60
N PHE A 111 28.87 3.14 10.77
CA PHE A 111 28.68 3.85 12.03
C PHE A 111 27.20 3.86 12.48
N ILE A 112 26.26 4.30 11.62
CA ILE A 112 24.81 4.36 11.93
C ILE A 112 24.26 2.99 12.32
N LYS A 113 24.66 1.95 11.59
CA LYS A 113 24.32 0.55 11.85
C LYS A 113 24.80 0.08 13.23
N ASN A 114 26.04 0.40 13.60
CA ASN A 114 26.64 -0.04 14.87
C ASN A 114 26.11 0.70 16.11
N ILE A 115 25.63 1.94 15.96
CA ILE A 115 24.95 2.66 17.06
C ILE A 115 23.44 2.34 17.17
N GLY A 116 22.90 1.47 16.29
CA GLY A 116 21.48 1.10 16.29
C GLY A 116 20.52 2.27 16.01
N ALA A 117 21.01 3.34 15.36
CA ALA A 117 20.22 4.55 15.17
C ALA A 117 19.06 4.31 14.20
N VAL A 118 17.84 4.42 14.75
CA VAL A 118 16.62 4.59 13.98
C VAL A 118 16.74 5.91 13.20
N SER A 119 16.77 5.84 11.87
CA SER A 119 16.70 7.05 11.05
C SER A 119 15.35 7.74 11.26
N VAL A 120 15.35 9.08 11.30
CA VAL A 120 14.10 9.86 11.26
C VAL A 120 13.29 9.62 9.98
N SER A 121 13.92 9.04 8.95
CA SER A 121 13.28 8.56 7.72
C SER A 121 12.64 7.16 7.83
N GLY A 122 12.73 6.50 8.99
CA GLY A 122 12.40 5.08 9.16
C GLY A 122 13.39 4.14 8.45
N GLY A 123 12.94 2.91 8.15
CA GLY A 123 13.72 1.93 7.39
C GLY A 123 13.07 0.53 7.43
N SER A 124 13.89 -0.53 7.34
CA SER A 124 13.46 -1.91 7.63
C SER A 124 14.45 -2.56 8.61
N TYR A 125 13.94 -3.08 9.74
CA TYR A 125 14.74 -3.56 10.86
C TYR A 125 14.54 -5.08 11.01
N SER A 126 15.64 -5.84 10.95
CA SER A 126 15.65 -7.32 10.97
C SER A 126 15.40 -7.92 12.36
N GLY A 127 15.48 -7.09 13.41
CA GLY A 127 14.80 -7.30 14.69
C GLY A 127 13.73 -6.23 14.87
N SER A 128 12.83 -6.42 15.84
CA SER A 128 11.79 -5.43 16.14
C SER A 128 12.40 -4.08 16.53
N PHE A 129 12.24 -3.07 15.67
CA PHE A 129 12.57 -1.68 15.99
C PHE A 129 11.78 -1.22 17.23
N GLN A 130 12.45 -0.54 18.16
CA GLN A 130 11.85 -0.04 19.41
C GLN A 130 12.10 1.47 19.52
N PHE A 131 11.21 2.25 18.91
CA PHE A 131 11.17 3.70 19.08
C PHE A 131 10.78 4.01 20.52
N GLN A 132 11.59 4.77 21.24
CA GLN A 132 11.28 5.14 22.64
C GLN A 132 10.03 6.05 22.72
N GLN A 133 9.76 6.82 21.67
CA GLN A 133 8.60 7.70 21.51
C GLN A 133 8.34 7.89 20.01
N VAL A 134 7.08 7.87 19.60
CA VAL A 134 6.63 8.29 18.25
C VAL A 134 5.50 9.27 18.44
N GLU A 135 5.76 10.55 18.20
CA GLU A 135 4.78 11.62 18.37
C GLU A 135 4.64 12.45 17.11
N THR A 136 3.39 12.59 16.66
CA THR A 136 2.94 13.77 15.95
C THR A 136 2.79 14.89 16.97
N THR A 137 3.60 15.95 16.93
CA THR A 137 3.45 17.08 17.87
C THR A 137 2.07 17.74 17.67
N PRO A 138 1.14 17.61 18.64
CA PRO A 138 -0.24 17.99 18.43
C PRO A 138 -0.46 19.43 18.90
N LYS A 139 -0.94 20.33 18.04
CA LYS A 139 -1.29 21.70 18.48
C LYS A 139 -2.66 21.80 19.16
N GLU A 140 -3.50 20.78 18.99
CA GLU A 140 -4.76 20.53 19.71
C GLU A 140 -4.91 19.01 19.90
N SER A 141 -5.80 18.54 20.77
CA SER A 141 -5.78 17.15 21.27
C SER A 141 -6.10 16.07 20.22
N ASN A 142 -5.09 15.58 19.48
CA ASN A 142 -5.29 14.61 18.38
C ASN A 142 -4.23 13.48 18.25
N PRO A 143 -4.11 12.56 19.24
CA PRO A 143 -3.08 11.52 19.22
C PRO A 143 -3.30 10.45 18.13
N VAL A 144 -2.21 10.00 17.50
CA VAL A 144 -2.21 8.87 16.53
C VAL A 144 -1.31 7.74 17.05
N ARG A 145 -1.76 6.48 16.94
CA ARG A 145 -1.05 5.31 17.45
C ARG A 145 -1.15 4.11 16.50
N LEU A 146 -0.04 3.45 16.22
CA LEU A 146 -0.02 2.08 15.67
C LEU A 146 -0.15 1.09 16.84
N VAL A 147 -1.05 0.11 16.74
CA VAL A 147 -1.41 -0.80 17.83
C VAL A 147 -1.39 -2.26 17.36
N SER A 148 -0.55 -3.07 17.99
CA SER A 148 -0.63 -4.53 17.93
C SER A 148 -1.23 -5.02 19.26
N ALA A 149 -2.45 -5.55 19.22
CA ALA A 149 -3.25 -5.89 20.39
C ALA A 149 -3.38 -7.42 20.53
N PRO A 150 -2.70 -8.04 21.52
CA PRO A 150 -2.70 -9.49 21.67
C PRO A 150 -4.03 -10.02 22.25
N HIS A 151 -4.25 -11.34 22.06
CA HIS A 151 -5.22 -12.17 22.80
C HIS A 151 -6.62 -11.58 23.03
N GLN A 152 -7.18 -10.94 22.01
CA GLN A 152 -8.55 -10.45 22.07
C GLN A 152 -9.58 -11.59 21.99
N GLU A 153 -10.82 -11.32 22.40
CA GLU A 153 -11.98 -12.11 22.01
C GLU A 153 -12.15 -12.13 20.48
N SER A 154 -12.93 -13.09 19.96
CA SER A 154 -13.35 -13.06 18.56
C SER A 154 -14.18 -11.79 18.28
N ASN A 155 -14.12 -11.27 17.06
CA ASN A 155 -14.77 -10.04 16.61
C ASN A 155 -14.23 -8.71 17.23
N LYS A 156 -13.00 -8.71 17.76
CA LYS A 156 -12.29 -7.52 18.28
C LYS A 156 -11.04 -7.18 17.45
N LEU A 157 -10.57 -5.93 17.52
CA LEU A 157 -9.39 -5.46 16.78
C LEU A 157 -8.07 -5.96 17.40
N VAL A 158 -7.23 -6.64 16.60
CA VAL A 158 -5.92 -7.22 17.03
C VAL A 158 -4.69 -6.57 16.38
N ALA A 159 -4.83 -5.89 15.25
CA ALA A 159 -3.74 -5.11 14.65
C ALA A 159 -4.34 -3.90 13.93
N PHE A 160 -4.23 -2.72 14.54
CA PHE A 160 -5.01 -1.54 14.16
C PHE A 160 -4.26 -0.22 14.36
N THR A 161 -4.70 0.81 13.66
CA THR A 161 -4.31 2.21 13.94
C THR A 161 -5.42 2.86 14.76
N SER A 162 -5.07 3.63 15.78
CA SER A 162 -5.99 4.45 16.57
C SER A 162 -5.70 5.93 16.32
N TYR A 163 -6.72 6.67 15.92
CA TYR A 163 -6.72 8.13 15.72
C TYR A 163 -7.64 8.77 16.75
N GLY A 164 -7.16 9.79 17.47
CA GLY A 164 -7.96 10.56 18.43
C GLY A 164 -8.25 11.97 17.94
N TRP A 165 -9.39 12.54 18.37
CA TRP A 165 -9.73 13.95 18.23
C TRP A 165 -10.62 14.39 19.41
N TYR A 166 -10.02 15.09 20.38
CA TYR A 166 -10.61 15.36 21.69
C TYR A 166 -11.13 14.04 22.32
N ASP A 167 -12.39 13.97 22.76
CA ASP A 167 -12.99 12.76 23.37
C ASP A 167 -13.35 11.65 22.37
N ASN A 168 -13.06 11.83 21.07
CA ASN A 168 -13.41 10.89 20.01
C ASN A 168 -12.22 10.04 19.58
N TYR A 169 -12.49 8.77 19.28
CA TYR A 169 -11.50 7.80 18.80
C TYR A 169 -12.03 7.02 17.60
N ILE A 170 -11.21 6.91 16.57
CA ILE A 170 -11.42 6.03 15.42
C ILE A 170 -10.31 4.98 15.44
N GLN A 171 -10.67 3.72 15.64
CA GLN A 171 -9.77 2.57 15.62
C GLN A 171 -10.04 1.77 14.35
N THR A 172 -9.01 1.39 13.60
CA THR A 172 -9.19 0.72 12.30
C THR A 172 -8.13 -0.34 12.02
N GLY A 173 -8.54 -1.58 11.75
CA GLY A 173 -7.59 -2.70 11.67
C GLY A 173 -8.19 -4.09 11.53
N VAL A 174 -7.31 -5.08 11.69
CA VAL A 174 -7.61 -6.53 11.60
C VAL A 174 -8.51 -6.96 12.76
N VAL A 175 -9.58 -7.68 12.44
CA VAL A 175 -10.52 -8.28 13.39
C VAL A 175 -10.15 -9.75 13.65
N ARG A 176 -10.04 -10.15 14.91
CA ARG A 176 -9.69 -11.51 15.30
C ARG A 176 -10.83 -12.50 15.08
N GLY A 177 -10.49 -13.68 14.55
CA GLY A 177 -11.35 -14.86 14.51
C GLY A 177 -11.31 -15.70 15.80
N GLY A 178 -11.71 -16.97 15.67
CA GLY A 178 -11.84 -17.89 16.80
C GLY A 178 -10.51 -18.41 17.35
N GLY A 179 -9.56 -18.72 16.45
CA GLY A 179 -8.24 -19.27 16.70
C GLY A 179 -7.13 -18.40 16.13
N ALA A 180 -6.45 -18.88 15.08
CA ALA A 180 -5.40 -18.17 14.34
C ALA A 180 -5.92 -17.42 13.09
N ASP A 181 -7.23 -17.53 12.83
CA ASP A 181 -7.99 -16.87 11.78
C ASP A 181 -8.31 -15.40 12.11
N THR A 182 -8.69 -14.66 11.07
CA THR A 182 -9.21 -13.29 11.16
C THR A 182 -10.63 -13.25 10.59
N LEU A 183 -11.52 -12.45 11.19
CA LEU A 183 -12.85 -12.22 10.60
C LEU A 183 -12.80 -11.15 9.49
N GLY A 184 -11.67 -10.45 9.33
CA GLY A 184 -11.49 -9.43 8.30
C GLY A 184 -10.94 -8.13 8.87
N TYR A 185 -11.54 -7.01 8.50
CA TYR A 185 -11.10 -5.66 8.83
C TYR A 185 -12.28 -4.80 9.32
N ALA A 186 -12.04 -3.85 10.23
CA ALA A 186 -13.09 -2.99 10.77
C ALA A 186 -12.64 -1.57 11.08
N VAL A 187 -13.62 -0.67 11.16
CA VAL A 187 -13.54 0.66 11.76
C VAL A 187 -14.50 0.73 12.95
N ASP A 188 -13.94 0.96 14.14
CA ASP A 188 -14.67 1.21 15.38
C ASP A 188 -14.57 2.71 15.71
N ILE A 189 -15.72 3.38 15.89
CA ILE A 189 -15.81 4.79 16.28
C ILE A 189 -16.37 4.85 17.69
N ASN A 190 -15.63 5.45 18.63
CA ASN A 190 -15.99 5.58 20.04
C ASN A 190 -16.44 4.22 20.65
N ASN A 191 -15.64 3.17 20.41
CA ASN A 191 -15.86 1.77 20.82
C ASN A 191 -17.10 1.07 20.19
N ARG A 192 -17.82 1.71 19.26
CA ARG A 192 -18.86 1.07 18.44
C ARG A 192 -18.29 0.70 17.07
N ARG A 193 -18.39 -0.57 16.69
CA ARG A 193 -18.20 -1.01 15.30
C ARG A 193 -19.08 -0.16 14.39
N ALA A 194 -18.48 0.68 13.56
CA ALA A 194 -19.20 1.51 12.60
C ALA A 194 -19.27 0.82 11.22
N PHE A 195 -18.19 0.12 10.86
CA PHE A 195 -18.00 -0.55 9.58
C PHE A 195 -17.14 -1.80 9.76
N ALA A 196 -17.46 -2.88 9.05
CA ALA A 196 -16.63 -4.07 8.91
C ALA A 196 -16.62 -4.57 7.46
N VAL A 197 -15.54 -5.23 7.07
CA VAL A 197 -15.46 -6.08 5.88
C VAL A 197 -14.98 -7.44 6.34
N ASP A 198 -15.69 -8.48 5.91
CA ASP A 198 -15.40 -9.88 6.18
C ASP A 198 -15.41 -10.67 4.84
N PRO A 199 -15.01 -11.96 4.81
CA PRO A 199 -14.96 -12.73 3.57
C PRO A 199 -16.29 -12.87 2.82
N TRP A 200 -17.43 -12.57 3.46
CA TRP A 200 -18.77 -12.74 2.92
C TRP A 200 -19.50 -11.41 2.65
N GLY A 201 -18.97 -10.27 3.08
CA GLY A 201 -19.53 -8.97 2.72
C GLY A 201 -19.04 -7.76 3.51
N VAL A 202 -19.93 -6.76 3.58
CA VAL A 202 -19.70 -5.47 4.24
C VAL A 202 -20.79 -5.24 5.28
N THR A 203 -20.40 -5.07 6.53
CA THR A 203 -21.31 -4.71 7.63
C THR A 203 -21.21 -3.22 7.93
N VAL A 204 -22.35 -2.52 7.98
CA VAL A 204 -22.43 -1.13 8.45
C VAL A 204 -23.32 -1.09 9.69
N ASN A 205 -22.79 -0.56 10.80
CA ASN A 205 -23.48 -0.49 12.09
C ASN A 205 -23.49 0.98 12.59
N PRO A 206 -24.40 1.80 12.03
CA PRO A 206 -24.37 3.25 12.19
C PRO A 206 -24.85 3.69 13.58
N ASN A 207 -24.26 4.77 14.11
CA ASN A 207 -24.69 5.35 15.39
C ASN A 207 -25.96 6.24 15.28
N ASN A 208 -26.56 6.34 14.09
CA ASN A 208 -27.86 6.95 13.87
C ASN A 208 -28.87 5.84 13.55
N GLN A 209 -30.03 5.92 14.21
CA GLN A 209 -31.18 5.03 14.03
C GLN A 209 -31.63 4.97 12.54
N ARG A 210 -31.64 6.10 11.81
CA ARG A 210 -31.88 6.17 10.35
C ARG A 210 -30.61 5.95 9.52
N GLY A 211 -29.72 5.08 9.98
CA GLY A 211 -28.42 4.88 9.36
C GLY A 211 -28.47 4.03 8.09
N GLY A 212 -27.37 3.99 7.34
CA GLY A 212 -27.35 3.32 6.04
C GLY A 212 -26.12 3.67 5.19
N ILE A 213 -26.13 3.21 3.94
CA ILE A 213 -25.07 3.43 2.96
C ILE A 213 -25.39 4.68 2.13
N ASN A 214 -24.44 5.61 2.06
CA ASN A 214 -24.52 6.81 1.21
C ASN A 214 -23.45 6.71 0.10
N MET A 215 -23.77 7.11 -1.13
CA MET A 215 -22.78 7.23 -2.21
C MET A 215 -22.89 8.61 -2.87
N TYR A 216 -21.88 9.44 -2.63
CA TYR A 216 -21.80 10.81 -3.15
C TYR A 216 -21.32 10.85 -4.60
N ARG A 217 -21.94 11.73 -5.38
CA ARG A 217 -21.54 12.10 -6.75
C ARG A 217 -20.67 13.36 -6.71
N PRO A 218 -19.90 13.68 -7.76
CA PRO A 218 -19.02 14.86 -7.79
C PRO A 218 -19.73 16.22 -7.67
N ASP A 219 -21.04 16.28 -7.93
CA ASP A 219 -21.88 17.49 -7.73
C ASP A 219 -22.38 17.66 -6.28
N GLY A 220 -21.92 16.80 -5.36
CA GLY A 220 -22.34 16.76 -3.96
C GLY A 220 -23.67 16.04 -3.72
N THR A 221 -24.44 15.75 -4.77
CA THR A 221 -25.69 14.96 -4.64
C THR A 221 -25.35 13.51 -4.32
N PHE A 222 -26.27 12.77 -3.71
CA PHE A 222 -25.99 11.38 -3.33
C PHE A 222 -27.23 10.50 -3.40
N TRP A 223 -27.02 9.21 -3.67
CA TRP A 223 -28.02 8.21 -3.33
C TRP A 223 -27.74 7.65 -1.94
N ARG A 224 -28.81 7.16 -1.30
CA ARG A 224 -28.80 6.56 0.03
C ARG A 224 -29.68 5.32 0.07
N ILE A 225 -29.18 4.26 0.70
CA ILE A 225 -29.99 3.13 1.18
C ILE A 225 -30.07 3.28 2.70
N GLU A 226 -31.25 3.58 3.24
CA GLU A 226 -31.48 3.70 4.69
C GLU A 226 -32.60 2.76 5.16
N GLY A 227 -32.47 2.22 6.36
CA GLY A 227 -33.59 1.65 7.11
C GLY A 227 -34.21 2.72 8.00
N LEU A 228 -35.51 2.64 8.26
CA LEU A 228 -36.11 3.28 9.42
C LEU A 228 -36.12 2.28 10.60
N PRO A 229 -35.80 2.74 11.82
CA PRO A 229 -36.20 2.02 13.02
C PRO A 229 -37.70 2.17 13.20
N ASP A 230 -38.31 1.17 13.82
CA ASP A 230 -39.66 1.22 14.40
C ASP A 230 -40.82 1.52 13.40
N ASP A 231 -40.53 1.71 12.10
CA ASP A 231 -41.52 1.70 11.03
C ASP A 231 -42.01 0.26 10.79
N GLU A 232 -43.24 -0.05 11.16
CA GLU A 232 -43.80 -1.41 11.03
C GLU A 232 -44.02 -1.86 9.57
N ALA A 233 -44.06 -0.92 8.62
CA ALA A 233 -44.47 -1.16 7.24
C ALA A 233 -43.31 -1.18 6.23
N ILE A 234 -42.20 -0.47 6.46
CA ILE A 234 -41.09 -0.33 5.48
C ILE A 234 -39.78 -0.94 5.99
N LEU A 235 -39.11 -1.70 5.13
CA LEU A 235 -37.85 -2.39 5.40
C LEU A 235 -36.64 -1.54 5.02
N LEU A 236 -36.66 -0.96 3.82
CA LEU A 236 -35.60 -0.09 3.28
C LEU A 236 -36.18 1.03 2.41
N TYR A 237 -35.46 2.15 2.40
CA TYR A 237 -35.67 3.26 1.48
C TYR A 237 -34.45 3.39 0.56
N PHE A 238 -34.72 3.53 -0.74
CA PHE A 238 -33.76 3.99 -1.73
C PHE A 238 -34.09 5.46 -2.00
N ILE A 239 -33.14 6.36 -1.74
CA ILE A 239 -33.37 7.81 -1.77
C ILE A 239 -32.31 8.47 -2.63
N ASP A 240 -32.73 9.32 -3.58
CA ASP A 240 -31.84 10.27 -4.23
C ASP A 240 -31.99 11.64 -3.56
N ARG A 241 -30.89 12.29 -3.19
CA ARG A 241 -30.88 13.60 -2.51
C ARG A 241 -30.19 14.69 -3.31
N ASP A 242 -30.52 15.93 -2.97
CA ASP A 242 -29.78 17.11 -3.37
C ASP A 242 -28.41 17.21 -2.68
N SER A 243 -27.60 18.19 -3.07
CA SER A 243 -26.25 18.40 -2.53
C SER A 243 -26.21 19.00 -1.11
N THR A 244 -27.32 19.55 -0.60
CA THR A 244 -27.44 19.90 0.83
C THR A 244 -27.86 18.71 1.70
N GLY A 245 -28.33 17.62 1.09
CA GLY A 245 -28.93 16.47 1.79
C GLY A 245 -30.28 16.76 2.45
N SER A 246 -30.86 17.94 2.26
CA SER A 246 -32.12 18.38 2.88
C SER A 246 -33.36 17.98 2.07
N ILE A 247 -33.20 17.76 0.76
CA ILE A 247 -34.30 17.48 -0.18
C ILE A 247 -34.11 16.08 -0.77
N ASN A 248 -35.10 15.22 -0.57
CA ASN A 248 -35.23 13.99 -1.33
C ASN A 248 -35.75 14.35 -2.74
N LYS A 249 -34.92 14.16 -3.77
CA LYS A 249 -35.32 14.30 -5.19
C LYS A 249 -36.25 13.16 -5.61
N SER A 250 -35.99 11.95 -5.10
CA SER A 250 -36.90 10.81 -5.22
C SER A 250 -36.75 9.87 -4.02
N VAL A 251 -37.80 9.10 -3.75
CA VAL A 251 -37.82 8.04 -2.74
C VAL A 251 -38.50 6.83 -3.35
N GLN A 252 -37.87 5.66 -3.26
CA GLN A 252 -38.50 4.36 -3.49
C GLN A 252 -38.46 3.59 -2.17
N GLN A 253 -39.49 2.78 -1.92
CA GLN A 253 -39.68 2.06 -0.67
C GLN A 253 -39.75 0.57 -0.93
N LEU A 254 -39.09 -0.22 -0.09
CA LEU A 254 -39.25 -1.67 -0.01
C LEU A 254 -40.04 -1.99 1.27
N PRO A 255 -41.32 -2.40 1.18
CA PRO A 255 -42.11 -2.77 2.34
C PRO A 255 -41.53 -3.94 3.14
N LYS A 256 -41.86 -4.02 4.42
CA LYS A 256 -41.71 -5.24 5.25
C LYS A 256 -42.71 -6.29 4.79
N GLY A 257 -42.26 -7.54 4.74
CA GLY A 257 -43.07 -8.68 4.35
C GLY A 257 -42.21 -9.93 4.18
N VAL A 258 -42.86 -11.06 3.87
CA VAL A 258 -42.20 -12.31 3.49
C VAL A 258 -42.59 -12.60 2.05
N GLY A 259 -41.61 -12.68 1.15
CA GLY A 259 -41.85 -12.88 -0.28
C GLY A 259 -40.65 -12.51 -1.14
N THR A 260 -40.81 -12.64 -2.45
CA THR A 260 -39.76 -12.36 -3.45
C THR A 260 -39.97 -10.99 -4.07
N ILE A 261 -38.92 -10.18 -4.19
CA ILE A 261 -38.95 -8.94 -4.98
C ILE A 261 -39.00 -9.33 -6.47
N MET A 262 -40.11 -9.02 -7.14
CA MET A 262 -40.30 -9.35 -8.56
C MET A 262 -39.81 -8.22 -9.47
N SER A 263 -39.06 -8.57 -10.51
CA SER A 263 -38.73 -7.63 -11.60
C SER A 263 -39.91 -7.46 -12.55
N THR A 264 -40.19 -6.23 -12.95
CA THR A 264 -41.18 -5.90 -13.99
C THR A 264 -40.75 -6.35 -15.40
N SER A 265 -39.51 -6.80 -15.56
CA SER A 265 -38.99 -7.44 -16.79
C SER A 265 -39.31 -8.94 -16.89
N GLN A 266 -40.09 -9.49 -15.96
CA GLN A 266 -40.53 -10.89 -15.92
C GLN A 266 -41.96 -11.06 -15.38
N HIS A 267 -42.54 -9.98 -14.82
CA HIS A 267 -43.86 -9.98 -14.20
C HIS A 267 -44.57 -8.66 -14.54
N TYR A 268 -45.87 -8.71 -14.75
CA TYR A 268 -46.70 -7.54 -15.00
C TYR A 268 -47.88 -7.51 -14.03
N VAL A 269 -48.43 -6.33 -13.79
CA VAL A 269 -49.69 -6.16 -13.05
C VAL A 269 -50.82 -6.08 -14.06
N ASP A 270 -51.85 -6.91 -13.92
CA ASP A 270 -53.02 -6.85 -14.80
C ASP A 270 -54.02 -5.74 -14.39
N ALA A 271 -55.03 -5.53 -15.22
CA ALA A 271 -56.06 -4.50 -14.98
C ALA A 271 -56.94 -4.75 -13.73
N SER A 272 -56.80 -5.90 -13.07
CA SER A 272 -57.44 -6.24 -11.80
C SER A 272 -56.49 -6.15 -10.60
N GLY A 273 -55.23 -5.72 -10.81
CA GLY A 273 -54.23 -5.55 -9.76
C GLY A 273 -53.46 -6.82 -9.41
N PHE A 274 -53.66 -7.94 -10.11
CA PHE A 274 -52.92 -9.17 -9.85
C PHE A 274 -51.57 -9.15 -10.56
N VAL A 275 -50.51 -9.47 -9.82
CA VAL A 275 -49.17 -9.71 -10.40
C VAL A 275 -49.18 -11.07 -11.09
N LYS A 276 -48.83 -11.09 -12.37
CA LYS A 276 -48.72 -12.29 -13.19
C LYS A 276 -47.32 -12.38 -13.78
N LYS A 277 -46.76 -13.60 -13.83
CA LYS A 277 -45.54 -13.85 -14.59
C LYS A 277 -45.83 -13.58 -16.07
N ILE A 278 -44.91 -12.91 -16.77
CA ILE A 278 -45.00 -12.76 -18.21
C ILE A 278 -44.74 -14.14 -18.83
N SER A 279 -45.67 -14.61 -19.65
CA SER A 279 -45.54 -15.89 -20.34
C SER A 279 -44.68 -15.73 -21.60
N PRO A 280 -43.86 -16.73 -21.97
CA PRO A 280 -43.35 -16.85 -23.33
C PRO A 280 -44.54 -16.87 -24.31
N ILE A 281 -44.65 -15.84 -25.14
CA ILE A 281 -45.72 -15.64 -26.11
C ILE A 281 -45.12 -15.52 -27.51
N ILE A 282 -45.76 -16.18 -28.47
CA ILE A 282 -45.43 -16.06 -29.88
C ILE A 282 -46.70 -15.64 -30.61
N LYS A 283 -46.68 -14.48 -31.30
CA LYS A 283 -47.73 -14.11 -32.24
C LYS A 283 -47.34 -14.61 -33.63
N ILE A 284 -48.27 -15.24 -34.34
CA ILE A 284 -48.06 -15.79 -35.68
C ILE A 284 -49.00 -15.10 -36.66
N PHE A 285 -48.48 -14.60 -37.76
CA PHE A 285 -49.21 -13.85 -38.79
C PHE A 285 -49.41 -14.69 -40.07
N SER A 286 -50.33 -14.25 -40.93
CA SER A 286 -50.77 -14.95 -42.15
C SER A 286 -49.66 -15.61 -42.97
N ASN A 287 -48.63 -14.84 -43.33
CA ASN A 287 -47.51 -15.27 -44.18
C ASN A 287 -46.46 -16.15 -43.46
N GLY A 288 -46.57 -16.34 -42.13
CA GLY A 288 -45.59 -17.05 -41.32
C GLY A 288 -44.55 -16.17 -40.63
N SER A 289 -44.61 -14.83 -40.75
CA SER A 289 -43.86 -13.95 -39.85
C SER A 289 -44.40 -14.09 -38.42
N PHE A 290 -43.57 -13.74 -37.44
CA PHE A 290 -43.90 -13.90 -36.03
C PHE A 290 -43.27 -12.81 -35.16
N GLU A 291 -43.85 -12.57 -33.99
CA GLU A 291 -43.28 -11.75 -32.91
C GLU A 291 -43.06 -12.61 -31.67
N THR A 292 -41.91 -12.46 -31.02
CA THR A 292 -41.56 -13.03 -29.70
C THR A 292 -41.41 -11.91 -28.67
N ASN A 293 -41.67 -12.20 -27.40
CA ASN A 293 -41.20 -11.40 -26.27
C ASN A 293 -39.86 -11.94 -25.72
N ASP A 294 -39.27 -11.23 -24.76
CA ASP A 294 -37.99 -11.61 -24.15
C ASP A 294 -38.04 -13.04 -23.56
N GLU A 295 -39.18 -13.43 -22.99
CA GLU A 295 -39.42 -14.77 -22.43
C GLU A 295 -39.58 -15.88 -23.49
N SER A 296 -39.84 -15.57 -24.77
CA SER A 296 -39.89 -16.54 -25.87
C SER A 296 -38.70 -16.46 -26.83
N ASN A 297 -37.65 -15.71 -26.45
CA ASN A 297 -36.42 -15.58 -27.23
C ASN A 297 -35.78 -16.95 -27.56
N GLY A 298 -35.40 -17.15 -28.82
CA GLY A 298 -34.92 -18.43 -29.35
C GLY A 298 -36.01 -19.35 -29.92
N ALA A 299 -37.29 -19.06 -29.66
CA ALA A 299 -38.37 -19.69 -30.41
C ALA A 299 -38.42 -19.15 -31.85
N THR A 300 -38.84 -19.99 -32.80
CA THR A 300 -38.93 -19.64 -34.22
C THR A 300 -40.18 -20.24 -34.84
N VAL A 301 -40.76 -19.57 -35.86
CA VAL A 301 -41.92 -20.07 -36.60
C VAL A 301 -41.60 -20.15 -38.08
N GLY A 302 -42.01 -21.25 -38.72
CA GLY A 302 -41.99 -21.41 -40.17
C GLY A 302 -43.35 -21.89 -40.68
N ARG A 303 -43.91 -21.19 -41.67
CA ARG A 303 -45.10 -21.64 -42.40
C ARG A 303 -44.71 -22.78 -43.35
N LEU A 304 -45.30 -23.95 -43.18
CA LEU A 304 -45.03 -25.14 -43.99
C LEU A 304 -45.88 -25.16 -45.27
N SER A 305 -47.14 -24.76 -45.15
CA SER A 305 -48.13 -24.68 -46.24
C SER A 305 -49.27 -23.74 -45.85
N LYS A 306 -50.26 -23.56 -46.74
CA LYS A 306 -51.51 -22.85 -46.44
C LYS A 306 -52.13 -23.39 -45.15
N GLY A 307 -52.31 -22.52 -44.16
CA GLY A 307 -52.90 -22.84 -42.86
C GLY A 307 -52.08 -23.78 -41.96
N ILE A 308 -50.80 -24.03 -42.24
CA ILE A 308 -49.96 -24.89 -41.39
C ILE A 308 -48.64 -24.20 -41.02
N TYR A 309 -48.44 -24.02 -39.71
CA TYR A 309 -47.28 -23.35 -39.12
C TYR A 309 -46.56 -24.30 -38.17
N LEU A 310 -45.23 -24.26 -38.14
CA LEU A 310 -44.38 -25.06 -37.26
C LEU A 310 -43.54 -24.16 -36.38
N ILE A 311 -43.75 -24.29 -35.07
CA ILE A 311 -43.09 -23.53 -34.00
C ILE A 311 -42.00 -24.42 -33.40
N LYS A 312 -40.75 -23.94 -33.40
CA LYS A 312 -39.55 -24.66 -32.91
C LYS A 312 -38.86 -23.86 -31.80
N GLY A 313 -37.98 -24.53 -31.05
CA GLY A 313 -37.30 -23.94 -29.90
C GLY A 313 -38.14 -23.91 -28.62
N VAL A 314 -39.21 -24.72 -28.58
CA VAL A 314 -40.20 -24.79 -27.50
C VAL A 314 -40.36 -26.23 -27.01
N ARG A 315 -41.03 -26.43 -25.87
CA ARG A 315 -41.38 -27.73 -25.27
C ARG A 315 -42.90 -27.86 -25.09
N GLY A 316 -43.64 -27.64 -26.17
CA GLY A 316 -45.10 -27.57 -26.16
C GLY A 316 -45.65 -26.25 -25.60
N PHE A 317 -46.94 -26.26 -25.26
CA PHE A 317 -47.65 -25.11 -24.71
C PHE A 317 -47.24 -24.82 -23.26
N ASN A 318 -47.46 -23.59 -22.82
CA ASN A 318 -47.26 -23.19 -21.44
C ASN A 318 -48.21 -23.95 -20.49
N ASN A 319 -47.70 -24.38 -19.33
CA ASN A 319 -48.41 -25.21 -18.35
C ASN A 319 -48.78 -24.46 -17.05
N ASP A 320 -48.80 -23.12 -17.06
CA ASP A 320 -49.02 -22.28 -15.88
C ASP A 320 -50.45 -22.28 -15.28
N ASN A 321 -51.31 -23.22 -15.71
CA ASN A 321 -52.71 -23.38 -15.31
C ASN A 321 -53.61 -22.13 -15.51
N VAL A 322 -53.15 -21.14 -16.28
CA VAL A 322 -53.99 -20.01 -16.73
C VAL A 322 -54.77 -20.44 -17.98
N LEU A 323 -56.00 -19.94 -18.12
CA LEU A 323 -56.90 -20.25 -19.24
C LEU A 323 -56.25 -20.01 -20.62
N ASP A 324 -56.53 -20.94 -21.52
CA ASP A 324 -56.25 -20.97 -22.96
C ASP A 324 -54.82 -20.59 -23.41
N SER A 325 -54.02 -21.62 -23.75
CA SER A 325 -52.67 -21.47 -24.30
C SER A 325 -52.64 -20.92 -25.75
N ILE A 326 -53.81 -20.75 -26.40
CA ILE A 326 -53.96 -20.24 -27.78
C ILE A 326 -55.10 -19.21 -27.80
N GLU A 327 -54.77 -17.96 -28.17
CA GLU A 327 -55.71 -16.90 -28.47
C GLU A 327 -55.85 -16.74 -29.99
N ILE A 328 -57.09 -16.87 -30.50
CA ILE A 328 -57.41 -16.87 -31.93
C ILE A 328 -58.10 -15.56 -32.34
N PRO A 329 -57.90 -15.06 -33.58
CA PRO A 329 -58.39 -13.76 -33.98
C PRO A 329 -59.92 -13.70 -34.05
N LEU A 330 -60.49 -12.71 -33.36
CA LEU A 330 -61.92 -12.44 -33.33
C LEU A 330 -62.30 -11.33 -34.32
N CYS A 331 -63.49 -11.42 -34.90
CA CYS A 331 -64.10 -10.32 -35.64
C CYS A 331 -64.64 -9.23 -34.69
N GLN A 332 -65.13 -8.11 -35.23
CA GLN A 332 -65.69 -7.01 -34.44
C GLN A 332 -66.86 -7.41 -33.51
N ASN A 333 -67.57 -8.49 -33.86
CA ASN A 333 -68.69 -9.04 -33.07
C ASN A 333 -68.23 -10.09 -32.02
N LYS A 334 -66.92 -10.21 -31.76
CA LYS A 334 -66.29 -11.23 -30.90
C LYS A 334 -66.43 -12.69 -31.36
N LEU A 335 -66.84 -12.93 -32.61
CA LEU A 335 -66.89 -14.26 -33.21
C LEU A 335 -65.50 -14.67 -33.73
N PRO A 336 -64.96 -15.87 -33.39
CA PRO A 336 -63.66 -16.32 -33.90
C PRO A 336 -63.62 -16.51 -35.43
N MET A 337 -62.60 -15.97 -36.09
CA MET A 337 -62.51 -15.98 -37.57
C MET A 337 -61.95 -17.28 -38.17
N ILE A 338 -61.40 -18.16 -37.34
CA ILE A 338 -60.81 -19.45 -37.71
C ILE A 338 -61.06 -20.50 -36.62
N TRP A 339 -61.01 -21.77 -36.99
CA TRP A 339 -60.72 -22.88 -36.07
C TRP A 339 -59.20 -23.08 -36.00
N VAL A 340 -58.72 -23.62 -34.88
CA VAL A 340 -57.31 -24.02 -34.72
C VAL A 340 -57.22 -25.42 -34.13
N ASN A 341 -56.37 -26.25 -34.73
CA ASN A 341 -55.95 -27.54 -34.21
C ASN A 341 -54.42 -27.52 -34.00
N HIS A 342 -53.88 -28.44 -33.21
CA HIS A 342 -52.45 -28.54 -32.96
C HIS A 342 -51.97 -29.99 -32.81
N GLU A 343 -50.68 -30.19 -33.04
CA GLU A 343 -49.96 -31.44 -32.82
C GLU A 343 -48.62 -31.10 -32.15
N ILE A 344 -48.34 -31.68 -30.97
CA ILE A 344 -47.04 -31.52 -30.30
C ILE A 344 -46.14 -32.65 -30.77
N LEU A 345 -45.01 -32.31 -31.38
CA LEU A 345 -44.05 -33.26 -31.92
C LEU A 345 -43.12 -33.80 -30.81
N PRO A 346 -42.46 -34.97 -31.01
CA PRO A 346 -41.64 -35.60 -29.97
C PRO A 346 -40.40 -34.80 -29.51
N ASP A 347 -39.99 -33.79 -30.27
CA ASP A 347 -38.92 -32.84 -29.91
C ASP A 347 -39.42 -31.66 -29.04
N GLY A 348 -40.74 -31.54 -28.86
CA GLY A 348 -41.41 -30.42 -28.20
C GLY A 348 -41.89 -29.32 -29.14
N SER A 349 -41.59 -29.39 -30.44
CA SER A 349 -42.07 -28.41 -31.43
C SER A 349 -43.59 -28.51 -31.59
N ILE A 350 -44.26 -27.36 -31.78
CA ILE A 350 -45.72 -27.31 -31.97
C ILE A 350 -46.01 -27.11 -33.47
N LYS A 351 -46.76 -28.04 -34.06
CA LYS A 351 -47.38 -27.89 -35.37
C LYS A 351 -48.80 -27.36 -35.16
N LEU A 352 -49.08 -26.18 -35.71
CA LEU A 352 -50.36 -25.48 -35.66
C LEU A 352 -51.07 -25.60 -37.01
N MET A 353 -52.37 -25.88 -37.00
CA MET A 353 -53.21 -25.87 -38.21
C MET A 353 -54.41 -24.94 -38.01
N SER A 354 -54.59 -23.99 -38.93
CA SER A 354 -55.73 -23.06 -38.95
C SER A 354 -56.69 -23.38 -40.09
N TYR A 355 -57.98 -23.34 -39.78
CA TYR A 355 -59.06 -23.66 -40.72
C TYR A 355 -60.09 -22.55 -40.73
N HIS A 356 -60.78 -22.38 -41.85
CA HIS A 356 -61.84 -21.39 -42.00
C HIS A 356 -62.98 -21.71 -41.03
N ARG A 357 -63.58 -20.67 -40.45
CA ARG A 357 -64.71 -20.81 -39.51
C ARG A 357 -65.89 -19.96 -39.92
N GLU A 358 -67.01 -20.60 -40.16
CA GLU A 358 -68.30 -19.92 -40.37
C GLU A 358 -69.13 -19.88 -39.07
N HIS A 359 -70.12 -18.98 -39.04
CA HIS A 359 -71.09 -18.86 -37.94
C HIS A 359 -72.50 -18.79 -38.53
N SER A 360 -73.09 -19.95 -38.84
CA SER A 360 -74.38 -20.04 -39.54
C SER A 360 -75.56 -19.41 -38.77
N ASP A 361 -75.45 -19.37 -37.45
CA ASP A 361 -76.37 -18.73 -36.50
C ASP A 361 -76.26 -17.20 -36.48
N ALA A 362 -75.15 -16.63 -36.95
CA ALA A 362 -74.97 -15.19 -37.05
C ALA A 362 -75.76 -14.57 -38.23
N PRO A 363 -76.07 -13.26 -38.19
CA PRO A 363 -76.54 -12.52 -39.36
C PRO A 363 -75.55 -12.59 -40.52
N GLU A 364 -76.03 -12.54 -41.76
CA GLU A 364 -75.26 -12.78 -42.99
C GLU A 364 -73.91 -12.03 -43.05
N PHE A 365 -73.90 -10.72 -42.77
CA PHE A 365 -72.70 -9.88 -42.74
C PHE A 365 -71.66 -10.25 -41.66
N ALA A 366 -72.02 -11.13 -40.72
CA ALA A 366 -71.21 -11.55 -39.58
C ALA A 366 -70.83 -13.05 -39.63
N ARG A 367 -71.35 -13.82 -40.61
CA ARG A 367 -71.12 -15.27 -40.72
C ARG A 367 -69.68 -15.67 -41.05
N ASN A 368 -68.86 -14.72 -41.50
CA ASN A 368 -67.49 -14.94 -41.98
C ASN A 368 -67.37 -15.80 -43.26
N ILE A 369 -68.47 -16.07 -43.97
CA ILE A 369 -68.51 -16.81 -45.24
C ILE A 369 -67.53 -16.23 -46.28
N ARG A 370 -66.87 -17.10 -47.05
CA ARG A 370 -66.03 -16.74 -48.20
C ARG A 370 -66.42 -17.55 -49.44
N GLU A 371 -66.21 -17.00 -50.63
CA GLU A 371 -66.45 -17.72 -51.89
C GLU A 371 -65.38 -18.78 -52.20
N ASP A 372 -64.21 -18.72 -51.54
CA ASP A 372 -63.04 -19.55 -51.81
C ASP A 372 -62.71 -20.60 -50.73
N HIS A 373 -63.55 -20.73 -49.69
CA HIS A 373 -63.41 -21.69 -48.57
C HIS A 373 -64.77 -22.07 -47.97
N SER A 374 -64.92 -23.32 -47.55
CA SER A 374 -66.00 -23.78 -46.65
C SER A 374 -65.54 -23.79 -45.19
N ASP A 375 -66.47 -23.79 -44.22
CA ASP A 375 -66.18 -24.11 -42.81
C ASP A 375 -65.34 -25.40 -42.69
N GLY A 376 -64.21 -25.32 -41.99
CA GLY A 376 -63.27 -26.42 -41.83
C GLY A 376 -62.18 -26.55 -42.92
N ASP A 377 -62.17 -25.74 -43.99
CA ASP A 377 -61.08 -25.75 -44.98
C ASP A 377 -59.78 -25.14 -44.44
N LEU A 378 -58.60 -25.70 -44.78
CA LEU A 378 -57.31 -25.12 -44.41
C LEU A 378 -57.12 -23.70 -44.99
N ILE A 379 -56.91 -22.73 -44.10
CA ILE A 379 -56.72 -21.32 -44.43
C ILE A 379 -55.58 -20.72 -43.60
N ASP A 380 -54.81 -19.81 -44.19
CA ASP A 380 -53.85 -19.01 -43.44
C ASP A 380 -54.56 -18.09 -42.44
N ILE A 381 -53.85 -17.70 -41.38
CA ILE A 381 -54.35 -16.72 -40.40
C ILE A 381 -54.77 -15.44 -41.14
N PRO A 382 -55.92 -14.81 -40.84
CA PRO A 382 -56.39 -13.63 -41.57
C PRO A 382 -55.36 -12.49 -41.61
N GLU A 383 -55.30 -11.77 -42.74
CA GLU A 383 -54.39 -10.63 -42.89
C GLU A 383 -54.69 -9.52 -41.87
N GLY A 384 -53.65 -8.83 -41.40
CA GLY A 384 -53.75 -7.84 -40.32
C GLY A 384 -54.11 -8.43 -38.94
N ARG A 385 -54.17 -9.77 -38.81
CA ARG A 385 -54.42 -10.48 -37.55
C ARG A 385 -53.29 -11.45 -37.23
N PHE A 386 -53.30 -11.95 -36.00
CA PHE A 386 -52.39 -12.99 -35.52
C PHE A 386 -53.15 -14.06 -34.73
N VAL A 387 -52.55 -15.24 -34.59
CA VAL A 387 -52.81 -16.18 -33.49
C VAL A 387 -51.72 -15.97 -32.45
N SER A 388 -52.09 -15.84 -31.17
CA SER A 388 -51.16 -15.67 -30.06
C SER A 388 -51.06 -16.97 -29.27
N ILE A 389 -49.85 -17.47 -29.02
CA ILE A 389 -49.61 -18.78 -28.40
C ILE A 389 -48.70 -18.62 -27.20
N ARG A 390 -49.15 -19.13 -26.05
CA ARG A 390 -48.38 -19.21 -24.80
C ARG A 390 -47.61 -20.52 -24.81
N VAL A 391 -46.28 -20.45 -24.90
CA VAL A 391 -45.39 -21.63 -25.05
C VAL A 391 -44.61 -21.93 -23.76
N GLN A 392 -44.14 -23.16 -23.64
CA GLN A 392 -43.13 -23.56 -22.67
C GLN A 392 -41.76 -23.50 -23.34
N MET A 393 -40.81 -22.74 -22.79
CA MET A 393 -39.43 -22.74 -23.28
C MET A 393 -38.63 -23.90 -22.68
N PRO A 394 -37.56 -24.38 -23.35
CA PRO A 394 -36.52 -25.17 -22.70
C PRO A 394 -35.92 -24.41 -21.51
N ALA A 395 -35.52 -25.12 -20.45
CA ALA A 395 -34.79 -24.51 -19.35
C ALA A 395 -33.46 -23.92 -19.85
N THR A 396 -33.08 -22.77 -19.31
CA THR A 396 -31.75 -22.20 -19.54
C THR A 396 -30.73 -22.88 -18.63
N LYS A 397 -29.44 -22.78 -18.95
CA LYS A 397 -28.36 -23.37 -18.13
C LYS A 397 -28.21 -22.78 -16.72
N ASN A 398 -28.99 -21.75 -16.39
CA ASN A 398 -28.98 -21.11 -15.07
C ASN A 398 -30.17 -21.53 -14.19
N ASP A 399 -31.08 -22.37 -14.71
CA ASP A 399 -32.28 -22.83 -13.98
C ASP A 399 -32.05 -24.17 -13.22
N GLU A 400 -30.82 -24.69 -13.22
CA GLU A 400 -30.42 -25.98 -12.60
C GLU A 400 -29.41 -25.82 -11.44
N SER A 401 -29.25 -24.62 -10.86
CA SER A 401 -28.28 -24.30 -9.78
C SER A 401 -28.92 -23.85 -8.47
#